data_AF-A0A2N7MZX1-F1
#
_entry.id   AF-A0A2N7MZX1-F1
#
_cell.length_a   1.000
_cell.length_b   1.000
_cell.length_c   1.000
_cell.angle_alpha   90.00
_cell.angle_beta   90.00
_cell.angle_gamma   90.00
#
_symmetry.space_group_name_H-M   'P 1'
#
loop_
_entity.id
_entity.type
_entity.pdbx_description
1 polymer ?
#
loop_
_entity_poly.entity_id
_entity_poly.type
_entity_poly.pdbx_seq_one_letter_code
_entity_poly.pdbx_strand_id
1 'polypeptide(L)'
;MLLCINEANLAIDAYDDSTKSLVMSVSMSVSSLNIAKTLFDDTDTIYSRDALIAAGWPDKPIGSNSLNVSIMKLRRKLATINSHIEIRAYPTQGYKLVLPVGVNLMSLQSRAANDFASLSESKETRKREGPLQSASYPTQTSLPSIRWGDIFLSVLILLYSSSLYYSLY
;
A
#
# COMPACT_ATOMS: atom_id res chain seq x y z
N MET A 1 18.63 14.83 -4.65
CA MET A 1 17.38 14.75 -5.44
C MET A 1 16.21 14.94 -4.49
N LEU A 2 15.21 15.72 -4.87
CA LEU A 2 14.04 16.05 -4.05
C LEU A 2 12.79 15.36 -4.62
N LEU A 3 11.98 14.74 -3.77
CA LEU A 3 10.69 14.16 -4.18
C LEU A 3 9.54 14.92 -3.53
N CYS A 4 8.57 15.31 -4.34
CA CYS A 4 7.39 16.03 -3.93
C CYS A 4 6.13 15.26 -4.36
N ILE A 5 5.12 15.23 -3.50
CA ILE A 5 3.80 14.71 -3.87
C ILE A 5 2.95 15.89 -4.35
N ASN A 6 2.48 15.81 -5.59
CA ASN A 6 1.59 16.79 -6.19
C ASN A 6 0.15 16.26 -6.16
N GLU A 7 -0.62 16.68 -5.15
CA GLU A 7 -2.01 16.25 -4.97
C GLU A 7 -2.93 16.75 -6.09
N ALA A 8 -2.67 17.93 -6.65
CA ALA A 8 -3.49 18.51 -7.71
C ALA A 8 -3.43 17.71 -9.02
N ASN A 9 -2.24 17.20 -9.36
CA ASN A 9 -1.99 16.43 -10.58
C ASN A 9 -1.98 14.92 -10.36
N LEU A 10 -2.25 14.47 -9.12
CA LEU A 10 -2.11 13.07 -8.70
C LEU A 10 -0.76 12.45 -9.12
N ALA A 11 0.32 13.20 -8.95
CA ALA A 11 1.65 12.83 -9.44
C ALA A 11 2.72 12.91 -8.35
N ILE A 12 3.79 12.14 -8.53
CA ILE A 12 5.03 12.29 -7.76
C ILE A 12 6.04 13.00 -8.66
N ASP A 13 6.44 14.19 -8.23
CA ASP A 13 7.37 15.07 -8.92
C ASP A 13 8.77 14.90 -8.33
N ALA A 14 9.74 14.61 -9.18
CA ALA A 14 11.14 14.49 -8.82
C ALA A 14 11.90 15.73 -9.30
N TYR A 15 12.49 16.45 -8.37
CA TYR A 15 13.30 17.64 -8.61
C TYR A 15 14.77 17.32 -8.41
N ASP A 16 15.60 17.96 -9.22
CA ASP A 16 17.04 17.95 -8.98
C ASP A 16 17.37 18.97 -7.88
N ASP A 17 18.25 18.56 -6.96
CA ASP A 17 18.62 19.33 -5.77
C ASP A 17 19.45 20.57 -6.14
N SER A 18 20.24 20.46 -7.22
CA SER A 18 21.14 21.53 -7.67
C SER A 18 20.44 22.60 -8.48
N THR A 19 19.49 22.21 -9.34
CA THR A 19 18.83 23.12 -10.29
C THR A 19 17.41 23.49 -9.88
N LYS A 20 16.81 22.83 -8.88
CA LYS A 20 15.37 22.90 -8.54
C LYS A 20 14.45 22.72 -9.75
N SER A 21 14.96 22.10 -10.81
CA SER A 21 14.20 21.83 -12.02
C SER A 21 13.47 20.51 -11.88
N LEU A 22 12.27 20.43 -12.45
CA LEU A 22 11.50 19.18 -12.50
C LEU A 22 12.22 18.22 -13.46
N VAL A 23 12.72 17.12 -12.91
CA VAL A 23 13.40 16.06 -13.69
C VAL A 23 12.36 15.12 -14.28
N MET A 24 11.40 14.70 -13.47
CA MET A 24 10.41 13.70 -13.84
C MET A 24 9.13 13.91 -13.06
N SER A 25 7.99 13.68 -13.69
CA SER A 25 6.69 13.62 -13.02
C SER A 25 6.01 12.31 -13.38
N VAL A 26 5.58 11.56 -12.37
CA VAL A 26 4.90 10.29 -12.58
C VAL A 26 3.49 10.37 -12.02
N SER A 27 2.50 10.40 -12.91
CA SER A 27 1.10 10.34 -12.54
C SER A 27 0.75 8.99 -11.89
N MET A 28 -0.16 8.99 -10.92
CA MET A 28 -0.54 7.85 -10.08
C MET A 28 -2.06 7.80 -9.90
N SER A 29 -2.60 6.66 -9.48
CA SER A 29 -4.01 6.62 -9.05
C SER A 29 -4.13 7.23 -7.65
N VAL A 30 -5.31 7.76 -7.32
CA VAL A 30 -5.60 8.37 -6.01
C VAL A 30 -5.17 7.46 -4.86
N SER A 31 -5.57 6.18 -4.91
CA SER A 31 -5.20 5.23 -3.85
C SER A 31 -3.70 4.98 -3.74
N SER A 32 -2.99 4.91 -4.87
CA SER A 32 -1.54 4.73 -4.84
C SER A 32 -0.81 5.99 -4.35
N LEU A 33 -1.36 7.18 -4.63
CA LEU A 33 -0.83 8.45 -4.13
C LEU A 33 -1.02 8.56 -2.61
N ASN A 34 -2.21 8.20 -2.11
CA ASN A 34 -2.50 8.20 -0.68
C ASN A 34 -1.59 7.22 0.08
N ILE A 35 -1.37 6.03 -0.48
CA ILE A 35 -0.42 5.05 0.09
C ILE A 35 1.02 5.60 0.05
N ALA A 36 1.42 6.26 -1.04
CA ALA A 36 2.74 6.88 -1.12
C ALA A 36 2.91 7.98 -0.08
N LYS A 37 1.87 8.80 0.12
CA LYS A 37 1.84 9.86 1.14
C LYS A 37 2.08 9.30 2.53
N THR A 38 1.33 8.27 2.94
CA THR A 38 1.55 7.68 4.27
C THR A 38 2.92 7.03 4.41
N LEU A 39 3.45 6.40 3.36
CA LEU A 39 4.81 5.87 3.36
C LEU A 39 5.89 6.96 3.38
N PHE A 40 5.58 8.17 2.90
CA PHE A 40 6.50 9.31 2.82
C PHE A 40 6.48 10.14 4.11
N ASP A 41 5.39 10.09 4.88
CA ASP A 41 5.26 10.77 6.17
C ASP A 41 6.26 10.23 7.20
N ASP A 42 6.42 8.92 7.28
CA ASP A 42 7.46 8.28 8.11
C ASP A 42 8.12 7.13 7.34
N THR A 43 9.34 7.40 6.86
CA THR A 43 10.11 6.44 6.07
C THR A 43 10.70 5.33 6.92
N ASP A 44 10.81 5.53 8.24
CA ASP A 44 11.43 4.56 9.13
C ASP A 44 10.44 3.57 9.74
N THR A 45 9.16 3.94 9.78
CA THR A 45 8.09 3.09 10.31
C THR A 45 7.63 2.02 9.32
N ILE A 46 7.30 0.85 9.86
CA ILE A 46 6.66 -0.24 9.13
C ILE A 46 5.15 -0.08 9.26
N TYR A 47 4.46 0.11 8.14
CA TYR A 47 3.01 0.24 8.12
C TYR A 47 2.34 -1.11 7.91
N SER A 48 1.35 -1.40 8.75
CA SER A 48 0.53 -2.61 8.62
C SER A 48 -0.32 -2.57 7.34
N ARG A 49 -0.71 -3.77 6.87
CA ARG A 49 -1.55 -3.90 5.66
C ARG A 49 -2.86 -3.15 5.84
N ASP A 50 -3.50 -3.27 7.00
CA ASP A 50 -4.79 -2.64 7.28
C ASP A 50 -4.68 -1.11 7.36
N ALA A 51 -3.59 -0.59 7.94
CA ALA A 51 -3.34 0.86 7.96
C ALA A 51 -3.17 1.44 6.55
N LEU A 52 -2.42 0.74 5.68
CA LEU A 52 -2.22 1.16 4.28
C LEU A 52 -3.52 1.06 3.46
N ILE A 53 -4.36 0.09 3.78
CA ILE A 53 -5.69 -0.06 3.16
C ILE A 53 -6.59 1.11 3.56
N ALA A 54 -6.66 1.42 4.86
CA ALA A 54 -7.45 2.54 5.36
C ALA A 54 -7.00 3.88 4.78
N ALA A 55 -5.68 4.08 4.62
CA ALA A 55 -5.13 5.27 4.00
C ALA A 55 -5.40 5.35 2.48
N GLY A 56 -5.21 4.25 1.75
CA GLY A 56 -5.37 4.21 0.30
C GLY A 56 -6.82 4.28 -0.18
N TRP A 57 -7.74 3.78 0.64
CA TRP A 57 -9.16 3.63 0.32
C TRP A 57 -10.01 3.99 1.54
N PRO A 58 -10.08 5.29 1.92
CA PRO A 58 -10.95 5.72 2.99
C PRO A 58 -12.39 5.29 2.67
N ASP A 59 -13.04 4.64 3.64
CA ASP A 59 -14.44 4.24 3.62
C ASP A 59 -14.86 3.29 2.48
N LYS A 60 -13.91 2.60 1.84
CA LYS A 60 -14.21 1.64 0.77
C LYS A 60 -13.79 0.22 1.14
N PRO A 61 -14.72 -0.76 1.11
CA PRO A 61 -14.33 -2.16 1.18
C PRO A 61 -13.58 -2.52 -0.10
N ILE A 62 -12.36 -3.04 0.06
CA ILE A 62 -11.50 -3.46 -1.05
C ILE A 62 -11.21 -4.94 -0.97
N GLY A 63 -10.96 -5.55 -2.13
CA GLY A 63 -10.47 -6.92 -2.21
C GLY A 63 -9.08 -7.07 -1.59
N SER A 64 -8.79 -8.24 -1.02
CA SER A 64 -7.53 -8.58 -0.36
C SER A 64 -6.28 -8.34 -1.21
N ASN A 65 -6.41 -8.36 -2.55
CA ASN A 65 -5.31 -8.16 -3.49
C ASN A 65 -5.13 -6.70 -3.95
N SER A 66 -6.07 -5.80 -3.67
CA SER A 66 -6.01 -4.41 -4.14
C SER A 66 -4.78 -3.68 -3.63
N LEU A 67 -4.41 -3.89 -2.35
CA LEU A 67 -3.18 -3.34 -1.77
C LEU A 67 -1.94 -3.80 -2.54
N ASN A 68 -1.81 -5.11 -2.80
CA ASN A 68 -0.65 -5.65 -3.50
C ASN A 68 -0.50 -5.06 -4.91
N VAL A 69 -1.61 -4.93 -5.64
CA VAL A 69 -1.63 -4.35 -6.98
C VAL A 69 -1.24 -2.87 -6.94
N SER A 70 -1.75 -2.11 -5.98
CA SER A 70 -1.37 -0.70 -5.80
C SER A 70 0.11 -0.55 -5.43
N ILE A 71 0.62 -1.38 -4.51
CA ILE A 71 2.04 -1.40 -4.15
C ILE A 71 2.92 -1.79 -5.35
N MET A 72 2.52 -2.78 -6.15
CA MET A 72 3.23 -3.15 -7.37
C MET A 72 3.30 -1.98 -8.37
N LYS A 73 2.16 -1.30 -8.60
CA LYS A 73 2.11 -0.12 -9.49
C LYS A 73 2.98 1.02 -8.94
N LEU A 74 2.95 1.24 -7.63
CA LEU A 74 3.76 2.25 -6.96
C LEU A 74 5.25 1.93 -7.09
N ARG A 75 5.68 0.70 -6.82
CA ARG A 75 7.07 0.26 -7.03
C ARG A 75 7.56 0.50 -8.45
N ARG A 76 6.75 0.14 -9.47
CA ARG A 76 7.12 0.36 -10.88
C ARG A 76 7.34 1.84 -11.17
N LYS A 77 6.46 2.70 -10.67
CA LYS A 77 6.50 4.14 -10.89
C LYS A 77 7.68 4.80 -10.16
N LEU A 78 7.93 4.42 -8.92
CA LEU A 78 9.10 4.89 -8.16
C LEU A 78 10.41 4.45 -8.82
N ALA A 79 10.49 3.21 -9.30
CA ALA A 79 11.67 2.71 -10.00
C ALA A 79 11.95 3.47 -11.32
N THR A 80 10.92 4.02 -11.97
CA THR A 80 11.09 4.90 -13.15
C THR A 80 11.74 6.23 -12.78
N ILE A 81 11.46 6.76 -11.59
CA ILE A 81 12.06 8.01 -11.10
C ILE A 81 13.50 7.76 -10.66
N ASN A 82 13.70 6.76 -9.80
CA ASN A 82 15.00 6.38 -9.29
C ASN A 82 14.98 4.90 -8.90
N SER A 83 15.88 4.13 -9.49
CA SER A 83 16.00 2.68 -9.29
C SER A 83 16.34 2.28 -7.86
N HIS A 84 16.85 3.20 -7.05
CA HIS A 84 17.24 2.95 -5.67
C HIS A 84 16.12 3.20 -4.64
N ILE A 85 14.97 3.75 -5.06
CA ILE A 85 13.81 3.89 -4.17
C ILE A 85 13.04 2.57 -4.17
N GLU A 86 12.98 1.92 -3.00
CA GLU A 86 12.37 0.61 -2.88
C GLU A 86 11.28 0.59 -1.80
N ILE A 87 10.18 -0.10 -2.08
CA ILE A 87 9.19 -0.44 -1.04
C ILE A 87 9.42 -1.88 -0.63
N ARG A 88 9.93 -2.11 0.57
CA ARG A 88 10.15 -3.45 1.11
C ARG A 88 8.89 -4.01 1.73
N ALA A 89 8.65 -5.29 1.49
CA ALA A 89 7.57 -6.04 2.14
C ALA A 89 8.16 -6.83 3.31
N TYR A 90 7.62 -6.63 4.50
CA TYR A 90 7.93 -7.41 5.68
C TYR A 90 6.79 -8.40 5.91
N PRO A 91 7.05 -9.72 5.81
CA PRO A 91 6.05 -10.73 6.15
C PRO A 91 5.45 -10.46 7.52
N THR A 92 4.14 -10.67 7.65
CA THR A 92 3.32 -10.43 8.86
C THR A 92 3.25 -8.99 9.39
N GLN A 93 4.21 -8.12 9.07
CA GLN A 93 4.26 -6.75 9.57
C GLN A 93 3.70 -5.72 8.58
N GLY A 94 3.94 -5.89 7.27
CA GLY A 94 3.41 -5.00 6.23
C GLY A 94 4.47 -4.46 5.29
N TYR A 95 4.53 -3.13 5.11
CA TYR A 95 5.41 -2.49 4.13
C TYR A 95 6.17 -1.31 4.74
N LYS A 96 7.40 -1.11 4.26
CA LYS A 96 8.26 0.01 4.62
C LYS A 96 8.87 0.61 3.35
N LEU A 97 9.01 1.93 3.34
CA LEU A 97 9.73 2.63 2.30
C LEU A 97 11.22 2.70 2.64
N VAL A 98 12.07 2.42 1.68
CA VAL A 98 13.52 2.55 1.80
C VAL A 98 14.00 3.56 0.76
N LEU A 99 14.61 4.62 1.25
CA LEU A 99 15.19 5.66 0.41
C LEU A 99 16.71 5.51 0.37
N PRO A 100 17.33 5.79 -0.78
CA PRO A 100 18.78 5.86 -0.89
C PRO A 100 19.32 7.15 -0.26
N VAL A 101 20.60 7.10 0.12
CA VAL A 101 21.33 8.26 0.64
C VAL A 101 21.36 9.36 -0.44
N GLY A 102 20.87 10.56 -0.12
CA GLY A 102 20.83 11.71 -1.05
C GLY A 102 19.47 11.97 -1.75
N VAL A 103 18.44 11.20 -1.42
CA VAL A 103 17.04 11.54 -1.77
C VAL A 103 16.36 12.15 -0.56
N ASN A 104 16.00 13.43 -0.67
CA ASN A 104 15.25 14.15 0.35
C ASN A 104 13.76 14.15 -0.03
N LEU A 105 12.89 13.73 0.88
CA LEU A 105 11.46 13.89 0.72
C LEU A 105 11.07 15.30 1.15
N MET A 106 10.40 16.02 0.26
CA MET A 106 9.79 17.30 0.58
C MET A 106 8.29 17.05 0.82
N SER A 107 7.97 16.19 1.78
CA SER A 107 6.62 15.97 2.27
C SER A 107 6.47 16.58 3.66
N LEU A 108 5.82 17.75 3.73
CA LEU A 108 5.08 18.25 4.91
C LEU A 108 5.74 18.05 6.30
N GLN A 109 7.07 18.20 6.43
CA GLN A 109 7.74 18.19 7.73
C GLN A 109 7.34 19.39 8.63
N SER A 110 6.38 20.22 8.20
CA SER A 110 5.83 21.33 8.98
C SER A 110 4.64 20.97 9.89
N ARG A 111 4.14 19.71 9.90
CA ARG A 111 2.99 19.34 10.75
C ARG A 111 3.29 18.41 11.94
N ALA A 112 4.47 17.78 11.98
CA ALA A 112 4.79 16.74 12.98
C ALA A 112 5.55 17.24 14.24
N ALA A 113 5.67 18.56 14.47
CA ALA A 113 6.37 19.08 15.65
C ALA A 113 5.46 19.54 16.80
N ASN A 114 4.12 19.50 16.67
CA ASN A 114 3.22 20.15 17.65
C ASN A 114 2.28 19.22 18.46
N ASP A 115 2.20 17.91 18.19
CA ASP A 115 1.21 17.05 18.88
C ASP A 115 1.77 16.21 20.05
N PHE A 116 3.05 16.40 20.43
CA PHE A 116 3.63 15.74 21.62
C PHE A 116 3.38 16.51 22.93
N ALA A 117 2.67 17.64 22.89
CA ALA A 117 2.51 18.58 24.00
C ALA A 117 1.14 18.53 24.72
N SER A 118 0.39 17.43 24.62
CA SER A 118 -0.75 17.16 25.52
C SER A 118 -0.60 15.82 26.25
N LEU A 119 0.35 15.81 27.19
CA LEU A 119 0.14 15.25 28.54
C LEU A 119 -1.32 15.48 28.99
N SER A 120 -1.98 14.70 29.84
CA SER A 120 -1.67 13.55 30.68
C SER A 120 -2.98 13.28 31.43
N GLU A 121 -3.22 12.03 31.83
CA GLU A 121 -3.95 11.68 33.05
C GLU A 121 -5.47 11.90 33.12
N SER A 122 -6.23 10.80 33.15
CA SER A 122 -7.23 10.57 34.22
C SER A 122 -7.80 9.13 34.21
N LYS A 123 -7.29 8.36 35.17
CA LYS A 123 -7.94 7.35 36.01
C LYS A 123 -9.42 6.94 35.76
N GLU A 124 -9.58 5.62 35.60
CA GLU A 124 -10.24 4.69 36.55
C GLU A 124 -11.78 4.51 36.60
N THR A 125 -12.17 3.22 36.58
CA THR A 125 -13.41 2.55 37.07
C THR A 125 -14.78 2.83 36.42
N ARG A 126 -15.47 1.78 35.94
CA ARG A 126 -16.35 0.89 36.75
C ARG A 126 -17.27 0.01 35.87
N LYS A 127 -17.19 -1.29 36.16
CA LYS A 127 -18.12 -2.42 35.96
C LYS A 127 -19.62 -2.09 35.74
N ARG A 128 -20.27 -2.71 34.74
CA ARG A 128 -21.65 -3.22 34.85
C ARG A 128 -21.97 -4.30 33.80
N GLU A 129 -22.42 -5.44 34.31
CA GLU A 129 -22.97 -6.61 33.60
C GLU A 129 -24.36 -6.30 33.00
N GLY A 130 -24.72 -7.05 31.95
CA GLY A 130 -26.10 -7.21 31.47
C GLY A 130 -26.17 -8.23 30.30
N PRO A 131 -27.25 -9.03 30.16
CA PRO A 131 -27.16 -10.43 29.73
C PRO A 131 -27.89 -10.82 28.42
N LEU A 132 -27.45 -11.97 27.87
CA LEU A 132 -28.17 -13.04 27.12
C LEU A 132 -29.00 -12.76 25.84
N GLN A 133 -28.51 -13.40 24.75
CA GLN A 133 -29.18 -14.23 23.73
C GLN A 133 -30.26 -13.67 22.78
N SER A 134 -30.04 -13.87 21.46
CA SER A 134 -30.94 -14.68 20.63
C SER A 134 -30.29 -15.08 19.29
N ALA A 135 -30.54 -16.32 18.89
CA ALA A 135 -30.02 -17.06 17.74
C ALA A 135 -30.40 -16.49 16.35
N SER A 136 -29.60 -16.82 15.32
CA SER A 136 -30.04 -17.03 13.92
C SER A 136 -28.94 -17.70 13.06
N TYR A 137 -29.34 -18.74 12.33
CA TYR A 137 -28.66 -19.71 11.45
C TYR A 137 -27.43 -19.28 10.60
N PRO A 138 -26.45 -20.19 10.35
CA PRO A 138 -25.48 -20.02 9.28
C PRO A 138 -25.91 -20.80 8.02
N THR A 139 -26.37 -20.09 7.00
CA THR A 139 -26.37 -20.60 5.63
C THR A 139 -25.73 -19.53 4.75
N GLN A 140 -24.41 -19.47 4.75
CA GLN A 140 -23.67 -18.81 3.68
C GLN A 140 -23.14 -19.90 2.76
N THR A 141 -23.82 -20.10 1.64
CA THR A 141 -23.23 -20.72 0.45
C THR A 141 -22.09 -19.81 -0.01
N SER A 142 -20.90 -20.03 0.56
CA SER A 142 -19.67 -19.44 0.08
C SER A 142 -19.39 -20.02 -1.30
N LEU A 143 -19.68 -19.24 -2.34
CA LEU A 143 -19.06 -19.42 -3.64
C LEU A 143 -17.55 -19.51 -3.40
N PRO A 144 -16.86 -20.53 -3.93
CA PRO A 144 -15.42 -20.68 -3.69
C PRO A 144 -14.73 -19.43 -4.25
N SER A 145 -14.02 -18.73 -3.38
CA SER A 145 -13.16 -17.62 -3.78
C SER A 145 -12.15 -18.17 -4.78
N ILE A 146 -12.35 -17.86 -6.07
CA ILE A 146 -11.44 -18.27 -7.15
C ILE A 146 -10.04 -17.85 -6.76
N ARG A 147 -9.21 -18.84 -6.44
CA ARG A 147 -7.80 -18.65 -6.15
C ARG A 147 -7.14 -18.42 -7.49
N TRP A 148 -6.62 -17.21 -7.71
CA TRP A 148 -5.91 -16.85 -8.94
C TRP A 148 -4.79 -17.84 -9.30
N GLY A 149 -4.21 -18.52 -8.31
CA GLY A 149 -3.26 -19.62 -8.52
C GLY A 149 -3.82 -20.76 -9.38
N ASP A 150 -5.11 -21.10 -9.24
CA ASP A 150 -5.75 -22.18 -10.01
C ASP A 150 -5.97 -21.77 -11.47
N ILE A 151 -6.18 -20.48 -11.74
CA ILE A 151 -6.25 -19.95 -13.11
C ILE A 151 -4.89 -20.06 -13.79
N PHE A 152 -3.81 -19.66 -13.11
CA PHE A 152 -2.46 -19.77 -13.65
C PHE A 152 -2.05 -21.23 -13.88
N LEU A 153 -2.39 -22.12 -12.95
CA LEU A 153 -2.12 -23.54 -13.07
C LEU A 153 -2.90 -24.16 -14.24
N SER A 154 -4.18 -23.78 -14.41
CA SER A 154 -5.02 -24.23 -15.53
C SER A 154 -4.45 -23.78 -16.89
N VAL A 155 -4.04 -22.52 -17.02
CA VAL A 155 -3.41 -22.00 -18.24
C VAL A 155 -2.08 -22.70 -18.53
N LEU A 156 -1.28 -22.99 -17.50
CA LEU A 156 0.00 -23.67 -17.63
C LEU A 156 -0.17 -25.13 -18.05
N ILE A 157 -1.15 -25.83 -17.49
CA ILE A 157 -1.51 -27.21 -17.88
C ILE A 157 -1.98 -27.24 -19.34
N LEU A 158 -2.80 -26.27 -19.76
CA LEU A 158 -3.33 -26.20 -21.12
C LEU A 158 -2.22 -25.90 -22.14
N LEU A 159 -1.29 -24.99 -21.82
CA LEU A 159 -0.10 -24.73 -22.63
C LEU A 159 0.81 -25.95 -22.74
N TYR A 160 1.05 -26.64 -21.62
CA TYR A 160 1.88 -27.85 -21.61
C TYR A 160 1.25 -28.97 -22.45
N SER A 161 -0.05 -29.20 -22.30
CA SER A 161 -0.79 -30.23 -23.06
C SER A 161 -0.79 -29.91 -24.55
N SER A 162 -0.97 -28.63 -24.92
CA SER A 162 -0.88 -28.17 -26.31
C SER A 162 0.53 -28.38 -26.89
N SER A 163 1.57 -27.99 -26.16
CA SER A 163 2.96 -28.20 -26.58
C SER A 163 3.30 -29.68 -26.75
N LEU A 164 2.78 -30.55 -25.88
CA LEU A 164 3.01 -31.98 -25.96
C LEU A 164 2.26 -32.60 -27.15
N TYR A 165 1.04 -32.13 -27.43
CA TYR A 165 0.28 -32.54 -28.61
C TYR A 165 1.01 -32.21 -29.92
N TYR A 166 1.53 -30.98 -30.05
CA TYR A 166 2.33 -30.56 -31.21
C TYR A 166 3.72 -31.21 -31.30
N SER A 167 4.20 -31.84 -30.22
CA SER A 167 5.46 -32.60 -30.26
C SER A 167 5.26 -34.04 -30.71
N LEU A 168 4.03 -34.57 -30.65
CA LEU A 168 3.73 -35.95 -31.00
C LEU A 168 3.17 -36.11 -32.43
N TYR A 169 2.76 -35.01 -33.06
CA TYR A 169 2.21 -34.92 -34.42
C TYR A 169 2.94 -33.85 -35.22
#